data_AF-A0A2N1YNK8-F1
#
_entry.id   AF-A0A2N1YNK8-F1
#
_cell.length_a   1.000
_cell.length_b   1.000
_cell.length_c   1.000
_cell.angle_alpha   90.00
_cell.angle_beta   90.00
_cell.angle_gamma   90.00
#
_symmetry.space_group_name_H-M   'P 1'
#
loop_
_entity.id
_entity.type
_entity.pdbx_description
1 polymer ?
#
loop_
_entity_poly.entity_id
_entity_poly.type
_entity_poly.pdbx_seq_one_letter_code
_entity_poly.pdbx_strand_id
1 'polypeptide(L)' 'MMCAALIVSAMAVSWSVHESRRLTNDVQRLQAEHNRLHTEWSQLLLEHSTWGAYARVESLARSRLSMALPESGQQVMVRP' A
#
# COMPACT_ATOMS: atom_id res chain seq x y z
N MET A 1 7.99 -7.91 56.34
CA MET A 1 6.78 -7.79 55.51
C MET A 1 6.95 -6.81 54.35
N MET A 2 7.37 -5.55 54.59
CA MET A 2 7.48 -4.53 53.52
C MET A 2 8.43 -4.90 52.35
N CYS A 3 9.60 -5.46 52.65
CA CYS A 3 10.55 -5.87 51.60
C CYS A 3 9.99 -6.96 50.68
N ALA A 4 9.21 -7.90 51.23
CA ALA A 4 8.57 -8.94 50.44
C ALA A 4 7.51 -8.36 49.49
N ALA A 5 6.73 -7.37 49.94
CA ALA A 5 5.77 -6.69 49.09
C ALA A 5 6.44 -5.95 47.92
N LEU A 6 7.60 -5.32 48.15
CA LEU A 6 8.37 -4.66 47.09
C LEU A 6 8.87 -5.67 46.06
N ILE A 7 9.44 -6.80 46.49
CA ILE A 7 9.92 -7.87 45.59
C ILE A 7 8.76 -8.42 44.74
N VAL A 8 7.62 -8.71 45.36
CA VAL A 8 6.44 -9.21 44.64
C VAL A 8 5.94 -8.17 43.63
N SER A 9 5.90 -6.90 43.99
CA SER A 9 5.47 -5.83 43.07
C SER A 9 6.42 -5.67 41.88
N ALA A 10 7.74 -5.74 42.11
CA ALA A 10 8.75 -5.65 41.05
C ALA A 10 8.64 -6.82 40.07
N MET A 11 8.44 -8.04 40.57
CA MET A 11 8.24 -9.22 39.73
C MET A 11 6.93 -9.12 38.93
N ALA A 12 5.84 -8.70 39.56
CA ALA A 12 4.53 -8.55 38.90
C ALA A 12 4.58 -7.52 37.77
N VAL A 13 5.20 -6.36 38.00
CA VAL A 13 5.36 -5.32 36.96
C VAL A 13 6.25 -5.82 35.82
N SER A 14 7.38 -6.47 36.13
CA SER A 14 8.26 -7.04 35.09
C SER A 14 7.53 -8.06 34.23
N TRP A 15 6.71 -8.93 34.84
CA TRP A 15 5.91 -9.92 34.13
C TRP A 15 4.86 -9.25 33.24
N SER A 16 4.13 -8.26 33.77
CA SER A 16 3.11 -7.52 33.02
C SER A 16 3.70 -6.81 31.79
N VAL A 17 4.88 -6.19 31.94
CA VAL A 17 5.58 -5.55 30.82
C VAL A 17 6.03 -6.58 29.78
N HIS A 18 6.54 -7.73 30.21
CA HIS A 18 6.96 -8.78 29.29
C HIS A 18 5.79 -9.30 28.44
N GLU A 19 4.65 -9.58 29.08
CA GLU A 19 3.43 -10.04 28.40
C GLU A 19 2.88 -8.96 27.45
N SER A 20 2.85 -7.70 27.90
CA SER A 20 2.43 -6.56 27.08
C SER A 20 3.30 -6.39 25.83
N ARG A 21 4.62 -6.56 25.96
CA ARG A 21 5.55 -6.54 24.81
C ARG A 21 5.28 -7.69 23.85
N ARG A 22 5.00 -8.90 24.35
CA ARG A 22 4.70 -10.06 23.49
C ARG A 22 3.43 -9.83 22.67
N LEU A 23 2.34 -9.42 23.32
CA LEU A 23 1.06 -9.11 22.66
C LEU A 23 1.20 -7.98 21.63
N THR A 24 1.98 -6.95 21.96
CA THR A 24 2.21 -5.82 21.04
C THR A 24 3.01 -6.24 19.81
N ASN A 25 4.02 -7.09 19.98
CA ASN A 25 4.82 -7.61 18.86
C ASN A 25 3.95 -8.42 17.88
N ASP A 26 3.04 -9.25 18.38
CA ASP A 26 2.16 -10.05 17.53
C ASP A 26 1.22 -9.16 16.70
N VAL A 27 0.62 -8.15 17.33
CA VAL A 27 -0.21 -7.16 16.62
C VAL A 27 0.59 -6.39 15.57
N GLN A 28 1.79 -5.93 15.92
CA GLN A 28 2.67 -5.22 15.00
C GLN A 28 3.04 -6.08 13.78
N ARG A 29 3.28 -7.37 13.98
CA ARG A 29 3.60 -8.31 12.90
C ARG A 29 2.43 -8.48 11.93
N LEU A 30 1.22 -8.66 12.43
CA LEU A 30 0.02 -8.76 11.59
C LEU A 30 -0.25 -7.44 10.84
N GLN A 31 -0.08 -6.30 11.52
CA GLN A 31 -0.25 -4.99 10.90
C GLN A 31 0.77 -4.74 9.77
N ALA A 32 2.02 -5.18 9.95
CA ALA A 32 3.05 -5.07 8.92
C ALA A 32 2.66 -5.86 7.65
N GLU A 33 2.14 -7.08 7.81
CA GLU A 33 1.70 -7.89 6.68
C GLU A 33 0.48 -7.28 5.99
N HIS A 34 -0.49 -6.78 6.74
CA HIS A 34 -1.64 -6.06 6.19
C HIS A 34 -1.18 -4.84 5.38
N ASN A 35 -0.25 -4.04 5.90
CA ASN A 35 0.28 -2.86 5.19
C ASN A 35 1.01 -3.25 3.91
N ARG A 36 1.76 -4.36 3.91
CA ARG A 36 2.44 -4.89 2.72
C ARG A 36 1.42 -5.23 1.62
N LEU A 37 0.41 -6.03 1.95
CA LEU A 37 -0.65 -6.42 1.02
C LEU A 37 -1.45 -5.21 0.53
N HIS A 38 -1.74 -4.24 1.39
CA HIS A 38 -2.45 -3.01 1.00
C HIS A 38 -1.63 -2.17 0.00
N THR A 39 -0.31 -2.15 0.17
CA THR A 39 0.60 -1.46 -0.76
C THR A 39 0.60 -2.14 -2.13
N GLU A 40 0.75 -3.47 -2.16
CA GLU A 40 0.68 -4.27 -3.38
C GLU A 40 -0.68 -4.08 -4.08
N TRP A 41 -1.77 -4.13 -3.32
CA TRP A 41 -3.12 -3.87 -3.84
C TRP A 41 -3.26 -2.46 -4.42
N SER A 42 -2.73 -1.46 -3.74
CA SER A 42 -2.77 -0.07 -4.22
C SER A 42 -2.01 0.08 -5.53
N GLN A 43 -0.83 -0.55 -5.66
CA GLN A 43 -0.06 -0.57 -6.89
C GLN A 43 -0.83 -1.26 -8.03
N LEU A 44 -1.42 -2.42 -7.78
CA LEU A 44 -2.26 -3.13 -8.76
C LEU A 44 -3.47 -2.30 -9.19
N LEU A 45 -4.10 -1.57 -8.26
CA LEU A 45 -5.22 -0.69 -8.56
C LEU A 45 -4.78 0.49 -9.43
N LEU A 46 -3.61 1.06 -9.16
CA LEU A 46 -2.98 2.09 -9.98
C LEU A 46 -2.71 1.56 -11.39
N GLU A 47 -2.11 0.38 -11.51
CA GLU A 47 -1.92 -0.31 -12.78
C GLU A 47 -3.26 -0.43 -13.52
N HIS A 48 -4.28 -1.03 -12.91
CA HIS A 48 -5.58 -1.22 -13.55
C HIS A 48 -6.28 0.10 -13.94
N SER A 49 -6.16 1.14 -13.09
CA SER A 49 -6.71 2.46 -13.36
C SER A 49 -6.04 3.15 -14.55
N THR A 50 -4.74 2.90 -14.79
CA THR A 50 -4.07 3.43 -15.98
C THR A 50 -4.63 2.81 -17.26
N TRP A 51 -4.93 1.50 -17.29
CA TRP A 51 -5.60 0.87 -18.42
C TRP A 51 -7.01 1.45 -18.68
N GLY A 52 -7.78 1.69 -17.61
CA GLY A 52 -9.10 2.32 -17.70
C GLY A 52 -9.04 3.79 -18.18
N ALA A 53 -8.04 4.54 -17.73
CA ALA A 53 -7.82 5.91 -18.19
C ALA A 53 -7.37 5.96 -19.66
N TYR A 54 -6.45 5.09 -20.09
CA TYR A 54 -6.03 4.99 -21.49
C TYR A 54 -7.18 4.60 -22.42
N ALA A 55 -7.96 3.57 -22.08
CA ALA A 55 -9.12 3.16 -22.86
C ALA A 55 -10.18 4.28 -22.98
N ARG A 56 -10.38 5.05 -21.91
CA ARG A 56 -11.27 6.22 -21.91
C ARG A 56 -10.70 7.39 -22.72
N VAL A 57 -9.39 7.63 -22.68
CA VAL A 57 -8.73 8.64 -23.51
C VAL A 57 -8.80 8.26 -25.00
N GLU A 58 -8.59 6.99 -25.35
CA GLU A 58 -8.72 6.51 -26.73
C GLU A 58 -10.15 6.67 -27.24
N SER A 59 -11.15 6.27 -26.44
CA SER A 59 -12.56 6.41 -26.85
C SER A 59 -12.95 7.88 -26.97
N LEU A 60 -12.47 8.75 -26.07
CA LEU A 60 -12.71 10.19 -26.13
C LEU A 60 -12.01 10.82 -27.34
N ALA A 61 -10.76 10.47 -27.63
CA ALA A 61 -10.03 10.94 -28.81
C ALA A 61 -10.70 10.50 -30.12
N ARG A 62 -11.16 9.24 -30.19
CA ARG A 62 -11.84 8.72 -31.38
C ARG A 62 -13.23 9.33 -31.57
N SER A 63 -13.99 9.51 -30.48
CA SER A 63 -15.39 9.99 -30.55
C SER A 63 -15.54 11.50 -30.60
N ARG A 64 -14.70 12.26 -29.88
CA ARG A 64 -14.81 13.73 -29.78
C ARG A 64 -13.86 14.48 -30.71
N LEU A 65 -12.70 13.90 -31.02
CA LEU A 65 -11.69 14.53 -31.86
C LEU A 65 -11.60 13.89 -33.26
N SER A 66 -12.42 12.88 -33.56
CA SER A 66 -12.37 12.10 -34.82
C SER A 66 -10.95 11.65 -35.21
N MET A 67 -10.10 11.38 -34.21
CA MET A 67 -8.74 10.90 -34.45
C MET A 67 -8.79 9.45 -34.93
N ALA A 68 -8.41 9.24 -36.19
CA ALA A 68 -8.09 7.92 -36.76
C ALA A 68 -6.60 7.63 -36.52
N LEU A 69 -6.25 6.35 -36.33
CA LEU A 69 -4.85 5.94 -36.20
C LEU A 69 -4.14 6.25 -37.53
N PRO A 70 -3.09 7.10 -37.55
CA PRO A 70 -2.44 7.47 -38.80
C PRO A 70 -1.78 6.24 -39.44
N GLU A 71 -2.11 5.97 -40.70
CA GLU A 71 -1.42 4.95 -41.49
C GLU A 71 0.07 5.30 -41.64
N SER A 72 0.89 4.27 -41.87
CA SER A 72 2.36 4.23 -41.76
C SER A 72 3.15 5.30 -42.56
N GLY A 73 2.49 6.22 -43.27
CA GLY A 73 3.06 7.31 -44.04
C GLY A 73 2.84 8.73 -43.47
N GLN A 74 2.17 8.89 -42.33
CA GLN A 74 1.86 10.22 -41.74
C GLN A 74 2.57 10.51 -40.40
N GLN A 75 3.76 9.94 -40.17
CA GLN A 75 4.60 10.29 -39.03
C GLN A 75 5.60 11.38 -39.40
N VAL A 76 5.42 12.59 -38.86
CA VAL A 76 6.44 13.64 -38.90
C VAL A 76 7.24 13.58 -37.61
N MET A 77 8.48 13.11 -37.71
CA MET A 77 9.44 13.09 -36.61
C MET A 77 9.95 14.52 -36.38
N VAL A 78 9.48 15.18 -35.32
CA VAL A 78 10.03 16.46 -34.89
C VAL A 78 11.26 16.18 -34.03
N ARG A 79 12.44 16.50 -34.56
CA ARG A 79 13.69 16.54 -33.78
C ARG A 79 13.67 17.76 -32.84
N PRO A 80 14.22 17.64 -31.62
CA PRO A 80 14.32 18.74 -30.67
C PRO A 80 15.18 19.89 -31.21
#